data_AF-A0A7X9DDU8-F1
#
_entry.id   AF-A0A7X9DDU8-F1
#
_cell.length_a   1.000
_cell.length_b   1.000
_cell.length_c   1.000
_cell.angle_alpha   90.00
_cell.angle_beta   90.00
_cell.angle_gamma   90.00
#
_symmetry.space_group_name_H-M   'P 1'
#
loop_
_entity.id
_entity.type
_entity.pdbx_description
1 polymer ?
#
loop_
_entity_poly.entity_id
_entity_poly.type
_entity_poly.pdbx_seq_one_letter_code
_entity_poly.pdbx_strand_id
1 'polypeptide(L)'
;MESFWQKIDTIDTITQGTILLRINNNLKKRQQGVFLQYDGGIILRNVIDHNSNSLVAAEGIICPIKEDVFFKATSTFATSPLASKALKIIYEWPLYQKHPELSLHIEHFVKTTFVPEQILDYQKNDNLKSVFIPIQQYFRIGRYKERRNIERVCYEKFKFWLDSLRVGEHITYLASVAGISSHTPKFYSAGTKPHEVTHQYLDQEEFAFNPTHGGHIKLNAIIGSKKQFLVDVGSNYIGRGVKATLFTAKQVATALKKSYPEYEFTPLAGRGAFGVEQSY
;
A
#
# COMPACT_ATOMS: atom_id res chain seq x y z
N MET A 1 -21.79 25.85 -4.71
CA MET A 1 -20.93 25.13 -3.75
C MET A 1 -21.83 24.64 -2.64
N GLU A 2 -21.77 23.35 -2.30
CA GLU A 2 -22.72 22.70 -1.38
C GLU A 2 -22.81 23.47 -0.04
N SER A 3 -24.03 23.73 0.46
CA SER A 3 -24.33 24.66 1.55
C SER A 3 -23.76 24.29 2.93
N PHE A 4 -23.11 23.14 3.04
CA PHE A 4 -22.58 22.56 4.28
C PHE A 4 -21.04 22.65 4.39
N TRP A 5 -20.38 23.30 3.43
CA TRP A 5 -18.95 23.61 3.46
C TRP A 5 -18.71 25.10 3.64
N GLN A 6 -17.87 25.46 4.60
CA GLN A 6 -17.37 26.82 4.80
C GLN A 6 -15.88 26.87 4.44
N LYS A 7 -15.49 27.79 3.57
CA LYS A 7 -14.07 28.00 3.23
C LYS A 7 -13.31 28.43 4.49
N ILE A 8 -12.10 27.90 4.65
CA ILE A 8 -11.18 28.32 5.72
C ILE A 8 -9.98 29.03 5.11
N ASP A 9 -9.56 30.13 5.75
CA ASP A 9 -8.37 30.89 5.34
C ASP A 9 -7.16 30.59 6.23
N THR A 10 -7.38 30.12 7.47
CA THR A 10 -6.33 29.70 8.40
C THR A 10 -6.69 28.38 9.09
N ILE A 11 -5.71 27.49 9.23
CA ILE A 11 -5.88 26.14 9.79
C ILE A 11 -5.89 26.17 11.33
N ASP A 12 -5.26 27.17 11.94
CA ASP A 12 -5.07 27.28 13.40
C ASP A 12 -6.38 27.41 14.19
N THR A 13 -7.49 27.67 13.50
CA THR A 13 -8.82 27.85 14.10
C THR A 13 -9.69 26.61 14.05
N ILE A 14 -9.18 25.49 13.52
CA ILE A 14 -9.94 24.25 13.35
C ILE A 14 -9.87 23.43 14.63
N THR A 15 -11.04 23.06 15.14
CA THR A 15 -11.16 22.15 16.29
C THR A 15 -10.96 20.70 15.88
N GLN A 16 -10.30 19.91 16.72
CA GLN A 16 -10.21 18.46 16.54
C GLN A 16 -11.60 17.83 16.34
N GLY A 17 -11.70 16.88 15.41
CA GLY A 17 -12.95 16.22 15.04
C GLY A 17 -13.73 16.92 13.93
N THR A 18 -13.33 18.13 13.50
CA THR A 18 -13.95 18.81 12.37
C THR A 18 -13.62 18.10 11.06
N ILE A 19 -14.65 17.85 10.23
CA ILE A 19 -14.46 17.30 8.88
C ILE A 19 -13.94 18.42 7.97
N LEU A 20 -12.83 18.16 7.29
CA LEU A 20 -12.20 19.04 6.33
C LEU A 20 -12.31 18.48 4.93
N LEU A 21 -12.47 19.37 3.95
CA LEU A 21 -12.41 19.09 2.53
C LEU A 21 -11.29 19.92 1.90
N ARG A 22 -10.35 19.26 1.24
CA ARG A 22 -9.32 19.85 0.39
C ARG A 22 -9.75 19.75 -1.07
N ILE A 23 -9.63 20.86 -1.79
CA ILE A 23 -9.75 20.90 -3.25
C ILE A 23 -8.46 21.48 -3.83
N ASN A 24 -7.85 20.74 -4.76
CA ASN A 24 -6.74 21.21 -5.58
C ASN A 24 -6.99 20.80 -7.04
N ASN A 25 -7.36 21.79 -7.86
CA ASN A 25 -7.72 21.55 -9.26
C ASN A 25 -6.52 21.14 -10.10
N ASN A 26 -5.33 21.68 -9.82
CA ASN A 26 -4.11 21.38 -10.57
C ASN A 26 -3.66 19.93 -10.39
N LEU A 27 -3.73 19.43 -9.15
CA LEU A 27 -3.40 18.05 -8.82
C LEU A 27 -4.58 17.08 -9.01
N LYS A 28 -5.75 17.58 -9.44
CA LYS A 28 -7.02 16.83 -9.52
C LYS A 28 -7.32 16.08 -8.21
N LYS A 29 -7.10 16.73 -7.07
CA LYS A 29 -7.38 16.17 -5.74
C LYS A 29 -8.63 16.81 -5.15
N ARG A 30 -9.60 15.98 -4.76
CA ARG A 30 -10.74 16.38 -3.94
C ARG A 30 -10.85 15.40 -2.77
N GLN A 31 -10.27 15.76 -1.63
CA GLN A 31 -10.05 14.85 -0.52
C GLN A 31 -10.73 15.36 0.75
N GLN A 32 -11.34 14.46 1.51
CA GLN A 32 -11.98 14.76 2.77
C GLN A 32 -11.36 13.93 3.89
N GLY A 33 -11.33 14.46 5.11
CA GLY A 33 -10.92 13.71 6.28
C GLY A 33 -11.27 14.45 7.57
N VAL A 34 -11.14 13.76 8.69
CA VAL A 34 -11.45 14.30 10.03
C VAL A 34 -10.18 14.87 10.63
N PHE A 35 -10.18 16.16 10.96
CA PHE A 35 -9.03 16.81 11.57
C PHE A 35 -8.68 16.22 12.93
N LEU A 36 -7.42 15.81 13.10
CA LEU A 36 -6.89 15.37 14.38
C LEU A 36 -6.07 16.48 15.03
N GLN A 37 -5.01 16.90 14.36
CA GLN A 37 -4.08 17.92 14.86
C GLN A 37 -3.22 18.48 13.72
N TYR A 38 -2.46 19.52 14.02
CA TYR A 38 -1.41 20.05 13.16
C TYR A 38 -0.03 19.70 13.72
N ASP A 39 0.82 19.05 12.93
CA ASP A 39 2.21 18.72 13.27
C ASP A 39 3.05 18.67 11.98
N GLY A 40 3.67 19.79 11.60
CA GLY A 40 4.36 19.94 10.30
C GLY A 40 3.45 19.82 9.06
N GLY A 41 2.15 19.58 9.27
CA GLY A 41 1.11 19.35 8.28
C GLY A 41 -0.21 19.03 8.99
N ILE A 42 -1.30 18.99 8.22
CA ILE A 42 -2.64 18.68 8.71
C ILE A 42 -2.78 17.16 8.82
N ILE A 43 -2.94 16.63 10.03
CA ILE A 43 -3.18 15.20 10.24
C ILE A 43 -4.69 14.96 10.19
N LEU A 44 -5.09 14.05 9.30
CA LEU A 44 -6.48 13.68 9.06
C LEU A 44 -6.69 12.19 9.28
N ARG A 45 -7.84 11.84 9.86
CA ARG A 45 -8.36 10.47 9.91
C ARG A 45 -9.40 10.25 8.81
N ASN A 46 -9.55 9.00 8.36
CA ASN A 46 -10.52 8.56 7.35
C ASN A 46 -10.44 9.40 6.07
N VAL A 47 -9.26 9.43 5.45
CA VAL A 47 -9.01 10.23 4.25
C VAL A 47 -9.71 9.59 3.06
N ILE A 48 -10.73 10.26 2.52
CA ILE A 48 -11.53 9.83 1.38
C ILE A 48 -11.21 10.71 0.17
N ASP A 49 -10.96 10.10 -0.98
CA ASP A 49 -10.90 10.79 -2.27
C ASP A 49 -12.27 10.71 -2.96
N HIS A 50 -12.86 11.87 -3.21
CA HIS A 50 -14.15 12.03 -3.85
C HIS A 50 -14.12 11.72 -5.34
N ASN A 51 -12.96 11.85 -5.99
CA ASN A 51 -12.85 11.55 -7.42
C ASN A 51 -12.90 10.04 -7.68
N SER A 52 -12.32 9.24 -6.78
CA SER A 52 -12.33 7.77 -6.85
C SER A 52 -13.37 7.11 -5.95
N ASN A 53 -14.09 7.88 -5.12
CA ASN A 53 -15.04 7.41 -4.11
C ASN A 53 -14.43 6.38 -3.15
N SER A 54 -13.18 6.59 -2.73
CA SER A 54 -12.42 5.58 -1.99
C SER A 54 -11.77 6.14 -0.74
N LEU A 55 -11.72 5.33 0.32
CA LEU A 55 -10.84 5.51 1.45
C LEU A 55 -9.38 5.33 0.99
N VAL A 56 -8.63 6.43 0.99
CA VAL A 56 -7.21 6.47 0.61
C VAL A 56 -6.34 6.00 1.77
N ALA A 57 -6.67 6.44 2.99
CA ALA A 57 -5.92 6.08 4.20
C ALA A 57 -6.82 6.21 5.45
N ALA A 58 -6.57 5.36 6.45
CA ALA A 58 -7.21 5.49 7.76
C ALA A 58 -6.68 6.73 8.52
N GLU A 59 -5.41 7.07 8.33
CA GLU A 59 -4.77 8.30 8.80
C GLU A 59 -3.80 8.79 7.73
N GLY A 60 -3.71 10.10 7.54
CA GLY A 60 -2.80 10.69 6.56
C GLY A 60 -2.44 12.13 6.90
N ILE A 61 -1.26 12.55 6.47
CA ILE A 61 -0.75 13.91 6.64
C ILE A 61 -0.88 14.66 5.31
N ILE A 62 -1.48 15.84 5.36
CA ILE A 62 -1.50 16.79 4.25
C ILE A 62 -0.55 17.93 4.58
N CYS A 63 0.54 18.05 3.83
CA CYS A 63 1.34 19.28 3.79
C CYS A 63 0.65 20.26 2.82
N PRO A 64 0.04 21.36 3.28
CA PRO A 64 -0.67 22.29 2.42
C PRO A 64 0.27 22.97 1.42
N ILE A 65 -0.18 23.13 0.18
CA ILE A 65 0.48 23.97 -0.83
C ILE A 65 -0.43 25.15 -1.20
N LYS A 66 0.15 26.17 -1.87
CA LYS A 66 -0.54 27.45 -2.14
C LYS A 66 -1.84 27.29 -2.94
N GLU A 67 -1.91 26.28 -3.78
CA GLU A 67 -3.06 25.98 -4.64
C GLU A 67 -4.15 25.15 -3.95
N ASP A 68 -3.91 24.70 -2.71
CA ASP A 68 -4.91 24.00 -1.91
C ASP A 68 -5.95 24.98 -1.36
N VAL A 69 -7.21 24.68 -1.60
CA VAL A 69 -8.33 25.35 -0.96
C VAL A 69 -8.96 24.39 0.03
N PHE A 70 -9.05 24.80 1.29
CA PHE A 70 -9.66 24.00 2.33
C PHE A 70 -11.03 24.56 2.73
N PHE A 71 -11.91 23.64 3.10
CA PHE A 71 -13.23 23.90 3.64
C PHE A 71 -13.42 23.08 4.91
N LYS A 72 -14.23 23.58 5.83
CA LYS A 72 -14.71 22.85 7.01
C LYS A 72 -16.20 22.59 6.92
N ALA A 73 -16.65 21.48 7.48
CA ALA A 73 -18.06 21.19 7.67
C ALA A 73 -18.71 22.23 8.61
N THR A 74 -19.93 22.66 8.28
CA THR A 74 -20.72 23.59 9.13
C THR A 74 -21.68 22.89 10.08
N SER A 75 -21.89 21.58 9.90
CA SER A 75 -22.82 20.76 10.66
C SER A 75 -22.16 19.43 11.07
N THR A 76 -22.81 18.73 12.00
CA THR A 76 -22.47 17.37 12.41
C THR A 76 -23.76 16.56 12.56
N PHE A 77 -23.65 15.24 12.77
CA PHE A 77 -24.81 14.42 13.13
C PHE A 77 -25.45 14.80 14.47
N ALA A 78 -24.73 15.51 15.36
CA ALA A 78 -25.29 15.99 16.62
C ALA A 78 -26.07 17.30 16.47
N THR A 79 -25.76 18.12 15.47
CA THR A 79 -26.31 19.47 15.32
C THR A 79 -27.27 19.62 14.14
N SER A 80 -27.27 18.68 13.19
CA SER A 80 -28.13 18.76 12.00
C SER A 80 -29.52 18.16 12.25
N PRO A 81 -30.61 18.86 11.88
CA PRO A 81 -31.96 18.30 11.92
C PRO A 81 -32.17 17.17 10.90
N LEU A 82 -31.23 16.97 9.95
CA LEU A 82 -31.30 15.96 8.90
C LEU A 82 -30.61 14.64 9.28
N ALA A 83 -30.00 14.56 10.47
CA ALA A 83 -29.24 13.42 10.94
C ALA A 83 -30.02 12.09 10.86
N SER A 84 -31.25 12.05 11.39
CA SER A 84 -32.08 10.84 11.38
C SER A 84 -32.40 10.35 9.97
N LYS A 85 -32.65 11.29 9.04
CA LYS A 85 -32.94 10.96 7.63
C LYS A 85 -31.70 10.38 6.94
N ALA A 86 -30.53 10.95 7.20
CA ALA A 86 -29.27 10.45 6.65
C ALA A 86 -28.91 9.05 7.21
N LEU A 87 -29.09 8.81 8.52
CA LEU A 87 -28.81 7.50 9.14
C LEU A 87 -29.74 6.40 8.62
N LYS A 88 -31.00 6.73 8.31
CA LYS A 88 -31.94 5.76 7.73
C LYS A 88 -31.40 5.11 6.46
N ILE A 89 -30.70 5.87 5.61
CA ILE A 89 -30.05 5.36 4.39
C ILE A 89 -28.98 4.31 4.73
N ILE A 90 -28.25 4.51 5.82
CA ILE A 90 -27.23 3.56 6.29
C ILE A 90 -27.89 2.30 6.84
N TYR A 91 -28.98 2.44 7.62
CA TYR A 91 -29.69 1.31 8.22
C TYR A 91 -30.41 0.43 7.20
N GLU A 92 -30.85 1.01 6.09
CA GLU A 92 -31.49 0.30 4.98
C GLU A 92 -30.47 -0.36 4.04
N TRP A 93 -29.18 -0.07 4.18
CA TRP A 93 -28.14 -0.63 3.34
C TRP A 93 -27.97 -2.14 3.62
N PRO A 94 -28.05 -3.04 2.60
CA PRO A 94 -28.04 -4.48 2.84
C PRO A 94 -26.81 -5.03 3.58
N LEU A 95 -25.63 -4.42 3.39
CA LEU A 95 -24.41 -4.87 4.09
C LEU A 95 -24.41 -4.45 5.56
N TYR A 96 -25.06 -3.35 5.94
CA TYR A 96 -25.27 -3.00 7.33
C TYR A 96 -26.12 -4.08 8.02
N GLN A 97 -27.25 -4.45 7.40
CA GLN A 97 -28.18 -5.45 7.94
C GLN A 97 -27.57 -6.85 8.03
N LYS A 98 -26.65 -7.20 7.12
CA LYS A 98 -25.93 -8.49 7.12
C LYS A 98 -24.83 -8.59 8.17
N HIS A 99 -24.37 -7.47 8.71
CA HIS A 99 -23.26 -7.39 9.67
C HIS A 99 -23.68 -6.68 10.96
N PRO A 100 -24.66 -7.23 11.71
CA PRO A 100 -25.16 -6.60 12.94
C PRO A 100 -24.05 -6.35 13.97
N GLU A 101 -23.02 -7.20 14.00
CA GLU A 101 -21.84 -7.07 14.86
C GLU A 101 -21.03 -5.79 14.60
N LEU A 102 -21.13 -5.22 13.39
CA LEU A 102 -20.42 -4.00 13.01
C LEU A 102 -21.26 -2.73 13.16
N SER A 103 -22.55 -2.84 13.51
CA SER A 103 -23.53 -1.73 13.47
C SER A 103 -23.04 -0.47 14.18
N LEU A 104 -22.64 -0.59 15.45
CA LEU A 104 -22.15 0.55 16.25
C LEU A 104 -20.89 1.18 15.66
N HIS A 105 -20.00 0.37 15.09
CA HIS A 105 -18.77 0.86 14.48
C HIS A 105 -19.03 1.55 13.14
N ILE A 106 -19.91 1.00 12.30
CA ILE A 106 -20.33 1.64 11.04
C ILE A 106 -21.00 2.98 11.33
N GLU A 107 -21.91 3.03 12.30
CA GLU A 107 -22.54 4.28 12.73
C GLU A 107 -21.50 5.32 13.18
N HIS A 108 -20.55 4.91 14.02
CA HIS A 108 -19.49 5.81 14.49
C HIS A 108 -18.63 6.33 13.34
N PHE A 109 -18.24 5.44 12.41
CA PHE A 109 -17.49 5.83 11.22
C PHE A 109 -18.27 6.85 10.38
N VAL A 110 -19.56 6.61 10.12
CA VAL A 110 -20.40 7.55 9.35
C VAL A 110 -20.53 8.89 10.06
N LYS A 111 -20.86 8.87 11.36
CA LYS A 111 -21.11 10.07 12.17
C LYS A 111 -19.87 10.96 12.30
N THR A 112 -18.68 10.37 12.22
CA THR A 112 -17.41 11.10 12.31
C THR A 112 -16.86 11.53 10.96
N THR A 113 -17.17 10.78 9.88
CA THR A 113 -16.52 10.97 8.58
C THR A 113 -17.34 11.81 7.61
N PHE A 114 -18.67 11.79 7.70
CA PHE A 114 -19.57 12.51 6.80
C PHE A 114 -20.45 13.50 7.54
N VAL A 115 -21.03 14.45 6.80
CA VAL A 115 -22.13 15.28 7.30
C VAL A 115 -23.49 14.77 6.80
N PRO A 116 -24.59 14.92 7.55
CA PRO A 116 -25.90 14.42 7.12
C PRO A 116 -26.35 14.96 5.77
N GLU A 117 -26.16 16.25 5.53
CA GLU A 117 -26.52 16.94 4.29
C GLU A 117 -25.81 16.33 3.07
N GLN A 118 -24.55 15.95 3.25
CA GLN A 118 -23.72 15.32 2.22
C GLN A 118 -24.25 13.95 1.81
N ILE A 119 -24.67 13.12 2.77
CA ILE A 119 -25.25 11.81 2.46
C ILE A 119 -26.56 11.95 1.69
N LEU A 120 -27.39 12.92 2.07
CA LEU A 120 -28.64 13.21 1.37
C LEU A 120 -28.40 13.77 -0.04
N ASP A 121 -27.38 14.60 -0.22
CA ASP A 121 -26.97 15.07 -1.55
C ASP A 121 -26.50 13.90 -2.42
N TYR A 122 -25.69 12.99 -1.88
CA TYR A 122 -25.30 11.77 -2.60
C TYR A 122 -26.47 10.86 -2.94
N GLN A 123 -27.49 10.75 -2.07
CA GLN A 123 -28.71 10.03 -2.41
C GLN A 123 -29.45 10.69 -3.58
N LYS A 124 -29.63 12.01 -3.52
CA LYS A 124 -30.33 12.78 -4.56
C LYS A 124 -29.65 12.67 -5.92
N ASN A 125 -28.31 12.60 -5.93
CA ASN A 125 -27.50 12.55 -7.14
C ASN A 125 -27.09 11.11 -7.56
N ASP A 126 -27.77 10.08 -7.04
CA ASP A 126 -27.49 8.66 -7.32
C ASP A 126 -26.00 8.27 -7.14
N ASN A 127 -25.37 8.82 -6.11
CA ASN A 127 -23.94 8.70 -5.85
C ASN A 127 -23.62 8.17 -4.45
N LEU A 128 -24.51 7.36 -3.87
CA LEU A 128 -24.33 6.73 -2.56
C LEU A 128 -23.09 5.82 -2.46
N LYS A 129 -22.53 5.41 -3.61
CA LYS A 129 -21.22 4.75 -3.67
C LYS A 129 -20.11 5.55 -2.96
N SER A 130 -20.21 6.88 -2.93
CA SER A 130 -19.28 7.78 -2.21
C SER A 130 -19.29 7.60 -0.70
N VAL A 131 -20.36 7.01 -0.15
CA VAL A 131 -20.49 6.66 1.27
C VAL A 131 -20.21 5.18 1.48
N PHE A 132 -20.83 4.32 0.67
CA PHE A 132 -20.78 2.88 0.88
C PHE A 132 -19.44 2.24 0.52
N ILE A 133 -18.69 2.75 -0.47
CA ILE A 133 -17.37 2.20 -0.80
C ILE A 133 -16.38 2.47 0.34
N PRO A 134 -16.25 3.70 0.88
CA PRO A 134 -15.40 3.93 2.05
C PRO A 134 -15.76 3.07 3.27
N ILE A 135 -17.05 2.88 3.57
CA ILE A 135 -17.48 2.00 4.66
C ILE A 135 -17.03 0.56 4.41
N GLN A 136 -17.28 0.03 3.20
CA GLN A 136 -16.84 -1.31 2.81
C GLN A 136 -15.31 -1.48 2.92
N GLN A 137 -14.54 -0.47 2.51
CA GLN A 137 -13.08 -0.50 2.57
C GLN A 137 -12.54 -0.42 3.99
N TYR A 138 -13.15 0.41 4.86
CA TYR A 138 -12.76 0.54 6.26
C TYR A 138 -13.03 -0.76 7.05
N PHE A 139 -14.22 -1.33 6.88
CA PHE A 139 -14.68 -2.51 7.62
C PHE A 139 -14.40 -3.85 6.93
N ARG A 140 -13.86 -3.82 5.72
CA ARG A 140 -13.53 -5.03 4.94
C ARG A 140 -14.75 -5.93 4.71
N ILE A 141 -15.88 -5.32 4.35
CA ILE A 141 -17.15 -6.02 4.06
C ILE A 141 -17.60 -5.78 2.62
N GLY A 142 -18.38 -6.71 2.06
CA GLY A 142 -18.94 -6.57 0.71
C GLY A 142 -17.91 -6.73 -0.41
N ARG A 143 -18.11 -6.00 -1.53
CA ARG A 143 -17.19 -6.00 -2.68
C ARG A 143 -16.18 -4.86 -2.50
N TYR A 144 -15.26 -5.01 -1.56
CA TYR A 144 -14.14 -4.08 -1.42
C TYR A 144 -12.91 -4.63 -2.15
N LYS A 145 -12.26 -3.78 -2.95
CA LYS A 145 -10.90 -4.05 -3.41
C LYS A 145 -9.98 -3.69 -2.25
N GLU A 146 -9.52 -4.70 -1.51
CA GLU A 146 -8.32 -4.53 -0.68
C GLU A 146 -7.22 -4.07 -1.64
N ARG A 147 -6.86 -2.77 -1.62
CA ARG A 147 -5.54 -2.40 -2.12
C ARG A 147 -4.55 -2.93 -1.08
N ARG A 148 -4.34 -4.25 -1.06
CA ARG A 148 -3.04 -4.77 -0.64
C ARG A 148 -2.07 -3.98 -1.48
N ASN A 149 -1.14 -3.28 -0.85
CA ASN A 149 -0.02 -2.77 -1.61
C ASN A 149 0.69 -4.02 -2.12
N ILE A 150 0.40 -4.40 -3.37
CA ILE A 150 0.87 -5.62 -4.03
C ILE A 150 2.41 -5.64 -3.99
N GLU A 151 3.04 -4.47 -4.07
CA GLU A 151 4.48 -4.30 -3.92
C GLU A 151 4.94 -4.59 -2.50
N ARG A 152 4.19 -4.16 -1.47
CA ARG A 152 4.45 -4.52 -0.07
C ARG A 152 4.30 -6.01 0.19
N VAL A 153 3.30 -6.67 -0.41
CA VAL A 153 3.13 -8.12 -0.28
C VAL A 153 4.29 -8.87 -0.93
N CYS A 154 4.69 -8.46 -2.13
CA CYS A 154 5.88 -8.99 -2.81
C CYS A 154 7.15 -8.78 -1.95
N TYR A 155 7.33 -7.57 -1.39
CA TYR A 155 8.42 -7.23 -0.49
C TYR A 155 8.46 -8.12 0.76
N GLU A 156 7.36 -8.22 1.49
CA GLU A 156 7.27 -8.96 2.75
C GLU A 156 7.47 -10.46 2.52
N LYS A 157 6.92 -11.03 1.44
CA LYS A 157 7.13 -12.45 1.08
C LYS A 157 8.58 -12.77 0.78
N PHE A 158 9.29 -11.91 0.05
CA PHE A 158 10.70 -12.16 -0.23
C PHE A 158 11.57 -11.92 1.01
N LYS A 159 11.27 -10.88 1.80
CA LYS A 159 11.94 -10.61 3.07
C LYS A 159 11.84 -11.79 4.04
N PHE A 160 10.67 -12.43 4.12
CA PHE A 160 10.47 -13.63 4.92
C PHE A 160 11.50 -14.73 4.61
N TRP A 161 11.84 -14.94 3.34
CA TRP A 161 12.88 -15.91 2.97
C TRP A 161 14.28 -15.49 3.45
N LEU A 162 14.66 -14.22 3.28
CA LEU A 162 15.95 -13.70 3.77
C LEU A 162 16.06 -13.82 5.30
N ASP A 163 14.98 -13.54 6.02
CA ASP A 163 14.90 -13.66 7.47
C ASP A 163 14.94 -15.11 7.96
N SER A 164 14.41 -16.05 7.17
CA SER A 164 14.34 -17.46 7.54
C SER A 164 15.65 -18.21 7.34
N LEU A 165 16.55 -17.72 6.46
CA LEU A 165 17.83 -18.36 6.19
C LEU A 165 18.74 -18.42 7.42
N ARG A 166 19.33 -19.59 7.66
CA ARG A 166 20.44 -19.84 8.59
C ARG A 166 21.77 -19.80 7.86
N VAL A 167 22.86 -19.59 8.62
CA VAL A 167 24.21 -19.51 8.04
C VAL A 167 24.52 -20.80 7.27
N GLY A 168 24.97 -20.66 6.02
CA GLY A 168 25.22 -21.76 5.10
C GLY A 168 24.04 -22.14 4.21
N GLU A 169 22.81 -21.76 4.57
CA GLU A 169 21.62 -22.01 3.74
C GLU A 169 21.51 -21.03 2.60
N HIS A 170 20.79 -21.43 1.55
CA HIS A 170 20.53 -20.62 0.38
C HIS A 170 19.07 -20.69 -0.07
N ILE A 171 18.66 -19.73 -0.89
CA ILE A 171 17.42 -19.75 -1.65
C ILE A 171 17.71 -19.52 -3.13
N THR A 172 16.84 -20.05 -3.98
CA THR A 172 16.72 -19.69 -5.38
C THR A 172 15.83 -18.45 -5.50
N TYR A 173 16.22 -17.47 -6.32
CA TYR A 173 15.41 -16.28 -6.54
C TYR A 173 15.21 -15.97 -8.02
N LEU A 174 14.12 -15.27 -8.29
CA LEU A 174 13.82 -14.57 -9.55
C LEU A 174 13.72 -13.07 -9.28
N ALA A 175 14.21 -12.26 -10.20
CA ALA A 175 14.19 -10.81 -10.05
C ALA A 175 13.85 -10.06 -11.34
N SER A 176 13.14 -8.94 -11.20
CA SER A 176 12.92 -7.96 -12.25
C SER A 176 13.71 -6.69 -11.91
N VAL A 177 14.88 -6.54 -12.53
CA VAL A 177 15.81 -5.42 -12.32
C VAL A 177 16.08 -4.76 -13.67
N ALA A 178 15.66 -3.51 -13.82
CA ALA A 178 15.94 -2.70 -15.01
C ALA A 178 17.08 -1.71 -14.73
N GLY A 179 17.81 -1.32 -15.78
CA GLY A 179 18.89 -0.32 -15.70
C GLY A 179 18.43 1.14 -15.64
N ILE A 180 17.12 1.41 -15.51
CA ILE A 180 16.52 2.75 -15.55
C ILE A 180 16.09 3.16 -14.14
N SER A 181 16.37 4.39 -13.72
CA SER A 181 16.21 4.89 -12.34
C SER A 181 14.78 4.88 -11.80
N SER A 182 13.78 4.88 -12.67
CA SER A 182 12.34 4.89 -12.32
C SER A 182 11.76 3.51 -12.04
N HIS A 183 12.50 2.42 -12.28
CA HIS A 183 12.00 1.06 -12.08
C HIS A 183 12.18 0.61 -10.62
N THR A 184 11.11 0.11 -10.01
CA THR A 184 11.16 -0.52 -8.68
C THR A 184 11.54 -1.99 -8.86
N PRO A 185 12.70 -2.43 -8.33
CA PRO A 185 13.11 -3.82 -8.47
C PRO A 185 12.17 -4.74 -7.69
N LYS A 186 11.85 -5.90 -8.28
CA LYS A 186 11.01 -6.94 -7.66
C LYS A 186 11.80 -8.23 -7.50
N PHE A 187 11.52 -8.94 -6.41
CA PHE A 187 12.20 -10.18 -6.05
C PHE A 187 11.18 -11.23 -5.60
N TYR A 188 11.41 -12.48 -5.96
CA TYR A 188 10.57 -13.60 -5.56
C TYR A 188 11.43 -14.85 -5.31
N SER A 189 10.98 -15.67 -4.37
CA SER A 189 11.56 -16.98 -4.08
C SER A 189 10.47 -17.95 -3.64
N ALA A 190 10.64 -19.22 -4.00
CA ALA A 190 9.89 -20.35 -3.48
C ALA A 190 10.81 -21.27 -2.65
N GLY A 191 11.81 -20.69 -1.98
CA GLY A 191 12.84 -21.41 -1.22
C GLY A 191 13.94 -21.95 -2.13
N THR A 192 14.28 -23.23 -2.02
CA THR A 192 15.36 -23.91 -2.77
C THR A 192 14.88 -24.60 -4.05
N LYS A 193 13.63 -24.35 -4.48
CA LYS A 193 13.10 -24.94 -5.71
C LYS A 193 13.91 -24.47 -6.94
N PRO A 194 14.00 -25.27 -8.02
CA PRO A 194 14.63 -24.85 -9.27
C PRO A 194 14.01 -23.55 -9.83
N HIS A 195 14.74 -22.80 -10.66
CA HIS A 195 14.26 -21.53 -11.23
C HIS A 195 12.97 -21.67 -12.04
N GLU A 196 12.83 -22.76 -12.80
CA GLU A 196 11.62 -23.03 -13.59
C GLU A 196 10.40 -23.23 -12.71
N VAL A 197 10.53 -24.06 -11.67
CA VAL A 197 9.47 -24.31 -10.69
C VAL A 197 9.14 -23.01 -9.93
N THR A 198 10.16 -22.24 -9.54
CA THR A 198 9.98 -20.94 -8.89
C THR A 198 9.21 -19.95 -9.79
N HIS A 199 9.42 -20.01 -11.10
CA HIS A 199 8.69 -19.17 -12.07
C HIS A 199 7.22 -19.59 -12.18
N GLN A 200 6.94 -20.90 -12.23
CA GLN A 200 5.56 -21.42 -12.21
C GLN A 200 4.80 -20.98 -10.95
N TYR A 201 5.45 -20.96 -9.78
CA TYR A 201 4.84 -20.42 -8.57
C TYR A 201 4.64 -18.91 -8.64
N LEU A 202 5.60 -18.16 -9.22
CA LEU A 202 5.46 -16.72 -9.43
C LEU A 202 4.24 -16.38 -10.30
N ASP A 203 3.97 -17.16 -11.35
CA ASP A 203 2.81 -16.96 -12.24
C ASP A 203 1.46 -17.12 -11.54
N GLN A 204 1.43 -17.82 -10.40
CA GLN A 204 0.24 -18.01 -9.58
C GLN A 204 0.05 -16.90 -8.54
N GLU A 205 1.05 -16.03 -8.35
CA GLU A 205 1.00 -14.94 -7.38
C GLU A 205 0.24 -13.72 -7.93
N GLU A 206 -0.55 -13.07 -7.07
CA GLU A 206 -1.28 -11.84 -7.45
C GLU A 206 -0.35 -10.68 -7.86
N PHE A 207 0.93 -10.74 -7.48
CA PHE A 207 1.97 -9.75 -7.79
C PHE A 207 2.93 -10.20 -8.90
N ALA A 208 2.60 -11.26 -9.65
CA ALA A 208 3.44 -11.83 -10.70
C ALA A 208 4.10 -10.75 -11.57
N PHE A 209 5.36 -11.00 -11.95
CA PHE A 209 6.14 -10.10 -12.79
C PHE A 209 7.02 -10.89 -13.72
N ASN A 210 7.38 -10.31 -14.88
CA ASN A 210 8.30 -10.93 -15.81
C ASN A 210 9.74 -10.83 -15.26
N PRO A 211 10.36 -11.96 -14.88
CA PRO A 211 11.72 -11.93 -14.34
C PRO A 211 12.73 -11.69 -15.46
N THR A 212 13.76 -10.93 -15.13
CA THR A 212 14.89 -10.57 -16.01
C THR A 212 16.17 -11.29 -15.60
N HIS A 213 16.24 -11.72 -14.34
CA HIS A 213 17.38 -12.39 -13.73
C HIS A 213 16.89 -13.53 -12.84
N GLY A 214 17.71 -14.57 -12.70
CA GLY A 214 17.59 -15.58 -11.67
C GLY A 214 18.96 -15.96 -11.13
N GLY A 215 18.99 -16.39 -9.87
CA GLY A 215 20.23 -16.78 -9.21
C GLY A 215 19.99 -17.37 -7.84
N HIS A 216 21.01 -17.31 -6.99
CA HIS A 216 20.97 -17.82 -5.63
C HIS A 216 21.44 -16.77 -4.64
N ILE A 217 20.84 -16.80 -3.45
CA ILE A 217 21.24 -16.00 -2.31
C ILE A 217 21.58 -16.95 -1.17
N LYS A 218 22.80 -16.87 -0.65
CA LYS A 218 23.28 -17.70 0.46
C LYS A 218 23.62 -16.83 1.67
N LEU A 219 23.19 -17.20 2.87
CA LEU A 219 23.61 -16.50 4.08
C LEU A 219 25.03 -16.95 4.47
N ASN A 220 25.98 -16.02 4.43
CA ASN A 220 27.40 -16.28 4.73
C ASN A 220 27.71 -16.16 6.22
N ALA A 221 27.25 -15.07 6.83
CA ALA A 221 27.59 -14.73 8.21
C ALA A 221 26.54 -13.79 8.81
N ILE A 222 26.54 -13.68 10.14
CA ILE A 222 25.80 -12.66 10.89
C ILE A 222 26.83 -11.87 11.70
N ILE A 223 27.02 -10.59 11.39
CA ILE A 223 28.00 -9.72 12.05
C ILE A 223 27.27 -8.54 12.67
N GLY A 224 27.37 -8.38 14.00
CA GLY A 224 26.71 -7.29 14.71
C GLY A 224 25.20 -7.24 14.45
N SER A 225 24.55 -8.41 14.44
CA SER A 225 23.12 -8.60 14.13
C SER A 225 22.70 -8.33 12.68
N LYS A 226 23.62 -8.01 11.77
CA LYS A 226 23.35 -7.89 10.33
C LYS A 226 23.67 -9.19 9.60
N LYS A 227 22.70 -9.71 8.85
CA LYS A 227 22.90 -10.84 7.94
C LYS A 227 23.69 -10.39 6.70
N GLN A 228 24.73 -11.15 6.37
CA GLN A 228 25.57 -10.94 5.19
C GLN A 228 25.33 -12.04 4.18
N PHE A 229 24.79 -11.70 3.01
CA PHE A 229 24.44 -12.62 1.96
C PHE A 229 25.45 -12.59 0.81
N LEU A 230 25.73 -13.75 0.23
CA LEU A 230 26.38 -13.90 -1.08
C LEU A 230 25.28 -14.00 -2.13
N VAL A 231 25.41 -13.25 -3.22
CA VAL A 231 24.40 -13.18 -4.29
C VAL A 231 25.05 -13.50 -5.62
N ASP A 232 24.51 -14.46 -6.34
CA ASP A 232 24.87 -14.74 -7.73
C ASP A 232 23.69 -14.55 -8.68
N VAL A 233 23.96 -14.56 -9.99
CA VAL A 233 22.96 -14.42 -11.07
C VAL A 233 23.01 -15.62 -12.02
N GLY A 234 23.27 -16.80 -11.45
CA GLY A 234 23.65 -18.01 -12.17
C GLY A 234 22.52 -18.92 -12.62
N SER A 235 21.42 -18.39 -13.19
CA SER A 235 20.31 -19.22 -13.70
C SER A 235 20.45 -19.62 -15.18
N ASN A 236 20.29 -20.92 -15.46
CA ASN A 236 20.22 -21.44 -16.84
C ASN A 236 18.82 -21.25 -17.47
N TYR A 237 17.82 -20.89 -16.68
CA TYR A 237 16.43 -20.74 -17.11
C TYR A 237 16.09 -19.26 -17.39
N ILE A 238 16.39 -18.35 -16.45
CA ILE A 238 16.24 -16.89 -16.61
C ILE A 238 17.62 -16.24 -16.57
N GLY A 239 18.27 -16.06 -17.73
CA GLY A 239 19.56 -15.36 -17.82
C GLY A 239 20.63 -16.15 -18.60
N ARG A 240 21.90 -16.04 -18.15
CA ARG A 240 23.09 -16.60 -18.84
C ARG A 240 23.81 -17.71 -18.06
N GLY A 241 23.22 -18.21 -16.97
CA GLY A 241 23.78 -19.32 -16.19
C GLY A 241 25.19 -19.06 -15.67
N VAL A 242 26.07 -20.04 -15.83
CA VAL A 242 27.48 -19.96 -15.39
C VAL A 242 28.25 -18.80 -16.06
N LYS A 243 27.79 -18.33 -17.23
CA LYS A 243 28.42 -17.21 -17.97
C LYS A 243 27.99 -15.83 -17.46
N ALA A 244 27.22 -15.74 -16.37
CA ALA A 244 26.77 -14.47 -15.83
C ALA A 244 27.93 -13.66 -15.23
N THR A 245 28.03 -12.39 -15.63
CA THR A 245 29.17 -11.53 -15.27
C THR A 245 29.05 -10.98 -13.85
N LEU A 246 30.19 -10.66 -13.23
CA LEU A 246 30.21 -9.93 -11.95
C LEU A 246 29.49 -8.58 -12.05
N PHE A 247 29.52 -7.93 -13.22
CA PHE A 247 28.82 -6.68 -13.46
C PHE A 247 27.29 -6.85 -13.28
N THR A 248 26.72 -7.90 -13.86
CA THR A 248 25.29 -8.25 -13.70
C THR A 248 24.96 -8.60 -12.24
N ALA A 249 25.83 -9.36 -11.56
CA ALA A 249 25.67 -9.66 -10.13
C ALA A 249 25.65 -8.38 -9.27
N LYS A 250 26.53 -7.41 -9.57
CA LYS A 250 26.57 -6.10 -8.89
C LYS A 250 25.27 -5.31 -9.08
N GLN A 251 24.66 -5.35 -10.26
CA GLN A 251 23.37 -4.69 -10.51
C GLN A 251 22.28 -5.28 -9.60
N VAL A 252 22.21 -6.60 -9.48
CA VAL A 252 21.22 -7.24 -8.62
C VAL A 252 21.50 -7.01 -7.14
N ALA A 253 22.75 -7.10 -6.70
CA ALA A 253 23.12 -6.79 -5.31
C ALA A 253 22.81 -5.33 -4.93
N THR A 254 23.00 -4.40 -5.87
CA THR A 254 22.63 -2.98 -5.67
C THR A 254 21.12 -2.81 -5.54
N ALA A 255 20.34 -3.50 -6.37
CA ALA A 255 18.88 -3.49 -6.28
C ALA A 255 18.39 -4.12 -4.96
N LEU A 256 19.00 -5.23 -4.52
CA LEU A 256 18.72 -5.86 -3.24
C LEU A 256 19.03 -4.92 -2.07
N LYS A 257 20.18 -4.23 -2.09
CA LYS A 257 20.55 -3.26 -1.05
C LYS A 257 19.60 -2.05 -1.01
N LYS A 258 19.10 -1.61 -2.17
CA LYS A 258 18.08 -0.55 -2.26
C LYS A 258 16.74 -1.01 -1.66
N SER A 259 16.32 -2.24 -1.94
CA SER A 259 15.07 -2.79 -1.42
C SER A 259 15.15 -3.14 0.07
N TYR A 260 16.22 -3.82 0.50
CA TYR A 260 16.40 -4.37 1.84
C TYR A 260 17.67 -3.81 2.50
N PRO A 261 17.69 -2.51 2.87
CA PRO A 261 18.88 -1.82 3.37
C PRO A 261 19.46 -2.39 4.67
N GLU A 262 18.67 -3.15 5.44
CA GLU A 262 19.05 -3.80 6.69
C GLU A 262 20.04 -4.96 6.54
N TYR A 263 20.16 -5.54 5.34
CA TYR A 263 21.09 -6.63 5.05
C TYR A 263 22.30 -6.18 4.23
N GLU A 264 23.38 -6.96 4.26
CA GLU A 264 24.53 -6.76 3.39
C GLU A 264 24.55 -7.80 2.27
N PHE A 265 24.83 -7.38 1.04
CA PHE A 265 24.82 -8.24 -0.15
C PHE A 265 26.16 -8.15 -0.88
N THR A 266 26.86 -9.28 -0.96
CA THR A 266 28.14 -9.40 -1.67
C THR A 266 27.91 -10.13 -3.01
N PRO A 267 28.13 -9.45 -4.15
CA PRO A 267 27.92 -10.05 -5.46
C PRO A 267 29.05 -11.02 -5.84
N LEU A 268 28.69 -12.17 -6.40
CA LEU A 268 29.61 -13.17 -6.95
C LEU A 268 29.28 -13.45 -8.41
N ALA A 269 30.31 -13.76 -9.22
CA ALA A 269 30.13 -14.13 -10.62
C ALA A 269 29.60 -15.57 -10.76
N GLY A 270 28.96 -15.88 -11.91
CA GLY A 270 28.50 -17.23 -12.23
C GLY A 270 27.54 -17.82 -11.18
N ARG A 271 27.88 -18.98 -10.62
CA ARG A 271 27.17 -19.67 -9.53
C ARG A 271 27.91 -19.59 -8.18
N GLY A 272 28.64 -18.50 -7.96
CA GLY A 272 29.53 -18.38 -6.80
C GLY A 272 28.82 -18.46 -5.44
N ALA A 273 27.51 -18.17 -5.36
CA ALA A 273 26.76 -18.28 -4.11
C ALA A 273 26.23 -19.70 -3.86
N PHE A 274 25.97 -20.46 -4.93
CA PHE A 274 25.46 -21.84 -4.87
C PHE A 274 26.57 -22.91 -4.81
N GLY A 275 27.73 -22.65 -5.43
CA GLY A 275 28.81 -23.63 -5.60
C GLY A 275 28.72 -24.40 -6.93
N VAL A 276 29.81 -25.04 -7.34
CA VAL A 276 29.93 -25.69 -8.68
C VAL A 276 29.40 -27.13 -8.69
N GLU A 277 29.18 -27.77 -7.54
CA GLU A 277 29.07 -29.24 -7.45
C GLU A 277 27.65 -29.86 -7.37
N GLN A 278 26.56 -29.11 -7.50
CA GLN A 278 25.21 -29.73 -7.53
C GLN A 278 24.31 -29.15 -8.63
N SER A 279 24.61 -29.49 -9.88
CA SER A 279 23.63 -29.38 -10.96
C SER A 279 22.67 -30.56 -10.94
N TYR A 280 21.42 -30.33 -10.52
CA TYR A 280 20.28 -31.05 -11.09
C TYR A 280 19.96 -30.49 -12.47
#